data_AF-A0A852U855-F1
#
_entry.id   AF-A0A852U855-F1
#
_cell.length_a   1.000
_cell.length_b   1.000
_cell.length_c   1.000
_cell.angle_alpha   90.00
_cell.angle_beta   90.00
_cell.angle_gamma   90.00
#
_symmetry.space_group_name_H-M   'P 1'
#
loop_
_entity.id
_entity.type
_entity.pdbx_description
1 polymer ?
#
loop_
_entity_poly.entity_id
_entity_poly.type
_entity_poly.pdbx_seq_one_letter_code
_entity_poly.pdbx_strand_id
1 'polypeptide(L)'
;MAKTSDPVADAEHEAAEAEHLVEALEERVRDGDDSVTPEQVEQQRGLSHFARLRVEAARRKAEKAREKERRRQLDALRADIDARDDDVTRIVELRAQAEQAVEAFAQACDDRNRWIRQTVRRMKELDVPNGQAGERDPSGLGWVASATGNGVFTSERGVKEIRAGAHVADIVHQVAARHGGLPVGGTDLHTLVHRVAVPARLLEVNRG
;
A
#
# COMPACT_ATOMS: atom_id res chain seq x y z
N MET A 1 18.41 -29.28 25.39
CA MET A 1 17.20 -28.90 24.63
C MET A 1 16.24 -30.08 24.71
N ALA A 2 15.13 -29.94 25.43
CA ALA A 2 14.10 -30.99 25.48
C ALA A 2 13.35 -31.00 24.15
N LYS A 3 13.25 -32.16 23.51
CA LYS A 3 12.50 -32.33 22.26
C LYS A 3 11.01 -32.23 22.63
N THR A 4 10.35 -31.14 22.25
CA THR A 4 8.91 -30.98 22.45
C THR A 4 8.22 -31.99 21.53
N SER A 5 7.75 -33.11 22.06
CA SER A 5 7.02 -34.10 21.27
C SER A 5 5.63 -33.57 20.92
N ASP A 6 5.13 -33.95 19.74
CA ASP A 6 3.77 -33.62 19.32
C ASP A 6 2.81 -34.58 20.02
N PRO A 7 1.94 -34.10 20.94
CA PRO A 7 1.07 -34.98 21.71
C PRO A 7 0.06 -35.75 20.86
N VAL A 8 -0.22 -35.30 19.62
CA VAL A 8 -1.05 -36.07 18.68
C VAL A 8 -0.23 -37.21 18.07
N ALA A 9 1.00 -36.94 17.64
CA ALA A 9 1.88 -37.96 17.07
C ALA A 9 2.23 -39.04 18.08
N ASP A 10 2.47 -38.68 19.34
CA ASP A 10 2.73 -39.64 20.42
C ASP A 10 1.51 -40.54 20.67
N ALA A 11 0.31 -39.97 20.72
CA ALA A 11 -0.92 -40.75 20.89
C ALA A 11 -1.21 -41.65 19.68
N GLU A 12 -0.93 -41.19 18.46
CA GLU A 12 -1.09 -41.98 17.23
C GLU A 12 -0.13 -43.16 17.21
N HIS A 13 1.10 -42.96 17.67
CA HIS A 13 2.09 -44.02 17.81
C HIS A 13 1.63 -45.08 18.83
N GLU A 14 1.21 -44.67 20.03
CA GLU A 14 0.68 -45.58 21.06
C GLU A 14 -0.53 -46.39 20.54
N ALA A 15 -1.44 -45.75 19.78
CA ALA A 15 -2.60 -46.42 19.21
C ALA A 15 -2.22 -47.45 18.15
N ALA A 16 -1.25 -47.14 17.29
CA ALA A 16 -0.74 -48.06 16.27
C ALA A 16 -0.03 -49.27 16.90
N GLU A 17 0.77 -49.06 17.95
CA GLU A 17 1.40 -50.15 18.69
C GLU A 17 0.35 -51.05 19.36
N ALA A 18 -0.66 -50.46 20.00
CA ALA A 18 -1.72 -51.23 20.65
C ALA A 18 -2.54 -52.06 19.65
N GLU A 19 -2.80 -51.52 18.45
CA GLU A 19 -3.47 -52.22 17.34
C GLU A 19 -2.61 -53.38 16.80
N HIS A 20 -1.33 -53.15 16.54
CA HIS A 20 -0.41 -54.21 16.09
C HIS A 20 -0.31 -55.36 17.11
N LEU A 21 -0.37 -55.06 18.41
CA LEU A 21 -0.41 -56.09 19.45
C LEU A 21 -1.72 -56.90 19.45
N VAL A 22 -2.87 -56.30 19.12
CA VAL A 22 -4.13 -57.05 18.91
C VAL A 22 -3.97 -57.99 17.72
N GLU A 23 -3.50 -57.48 16.58
CA GLU A 23 -3.33 -58.26 15.35
C GLU A 23 -2.38 -59.46 15.56
N ALA A 24 -1.26 -59.24 16.25
CA ALA A 24 -0.31 -60.29 16.58
C ALA A 24 -0.89 -61.38 17.50
N LEU A 25 -1.73 -61.01 18.48
CA LEU A 25 -2.41 -61.99 19.33
C LEU A 25 -3.47 -62.78 18.55
N GLU A 26 -4.24 -62.10 17.70
CA GLU A 26 -5.24 -62.75 16.86
C GLU A 26 -4.62 -63.73 15.85
N GLU A 27 -3.47 -63.39 15.26
CA GLU A 27 -2.76 -64.27 14.34
C GLU A 27 -2.24 -65.54 15.05
N ARG A 28 -1.68 -65.41 16.25
CA ARG A 28 -1.28 -66.57 17.07
C ARG A 28 -2.45 -67.52 17.34
N VAL A 29 -3.64 -66.98 17.59
CA VAL A 29 -4.86 -67.79 17.75
C VAL A 29 -5.21 -68.52 16.44
N ARG A 30 -5.06 -67.88 15.27
CA ARG A 30 -5.28 -68.51 13.95
C ARG A 30 -4.27 -69.63 13.67
N ASP A 31 -3.03 -69.48 14.13
CA ASP A 31 -1.97 -70.48 14.02
C ASP A 31 -2.12 -71.66 14.99
N GLY A 32 -3.12 -71.63 15.87
CA GLY A 32 -3.40 -72.71 16.83
C GLY A 32 -2.59 -72.63 18.12
N ASP A 33 -2.14 -71.44 18.52
CA ASP A 33 -1.49 -71.23 19.82
C ASP A 33 -2.51 -71.21 20.96
N ASP A 34 -2.75 -72.38 21.56
CA ASP A 34 -3.68 -72.57 22.69
C ASP A 34 -3.27 -71.82 23.97
N SER A 35 -2.07 -71.21 24.03
CA SER A 35 -1.66 -70.38 25.18
C SER A 35 -2.29 -69.00 25.18
N VAL A 36 -2.83 -68.54 24.04
CA VAL A 36 -3.54 -67.26 23.93
C VAL A 36 -4.99 -67.44 24.32
N THR A 37 -5.40 -66.76 25.39
CA THR A 37 -6.76 -66.84 25.92
C THR A 37 -7.69 -65.78 25.32
N PRO A 38 -9.01 -66.03 25.23
CA PRO A 38 -9.98 -65.01 24.82
C PRO A 38 -9.89 -63.73 25.66
N GLU A 39 -9.63 -63.86 26.96
CA GLU A 39 -9.51 -62.74 27.89
C GLU A 39 -8.32 -61.82 27.54
N GLN A 40 -7.19 -62.39 27.08
CA GLN A 40 -6.03 -61.60 26.64
C GLN A 40 -6.33 -60.80 25.37
N VAL A 41 -7.05 -61.39 24.41
CA VAL A 41 -7.46 -60.70 23.18
C VAL A 41 -8.42 -59.56 23.51
N GLU A 42 -9.44 -59.80 24.35
CA GLU A 42 -10.40 -58.77 24.77
C GLU A 42 -9.73 -57.66 25.59
N GLN A 43 -8.80 -58.00 26.49
CA GLN A 43 -8.02 -57.00 27.22
C GLN A 43 -7.22 -56.11 26.25
N GLN A 44 -6.53 -56.71 25.27
CA GLN A 44 -5.74 -55.95 24.31
C GLN A 44 -6.61 -55.11 23.37
N ARG A 45 -7.79 -55.60 22.96
CA ARG A 45 -8.81 -54.82 22.24
C ARG A 45 -9.29 -53.62 23.05
N GLY A 46 -9.53 -53.81 24.35
CA GLY A 46 -9.87 -52.72 25.26
C GLY A 46 -8.77 -51.64 25.34
N LEU A 47 -7.50 -52.06 25.42
CA LEU A 47 -6.36 -51.14 25.40
C LEU A 47 -6.23 -50.38 24.06
N SER A 48 -6.37 -51.09 22.94
CA SER A 48 -6.37 -50.47 21.60
C SER A 48 -7.50 -49.44 21.44
N HIS A 49 -8.72 -49.79 21.87
CA HIS A 49 -9.85 -48.88 21.86
C HIS A 49 -9.59 -47.62 22.70
N PHE A 50 -9.04 -47.79 23.91
CA PHE A 50 -8.68 -46.67 24.77
C PHE A 50 -7.58 -45.78 24.16
N ALA A 51 -6.57 -46.37 23.50
CA ALA A 51 -5.53 -45.62 22.81
C ALA A 51 -6.10 -44.78 21.65
N ARG A 52 -7.05 -45.30 20.88
CA ARG A 52 -7.78 -44.53 19.86
C ARG A 52 -8.55 -43.34 20.44
N LEU A 53 -9.23 -43.53 21.58
CA LEU A 53 -9.89 -42.42 22.28
C LEU A 53 -8.90 -41.36 22.76
N ARG A 54 -7.69 -41.75 23.17
CA ARG A 54 -6.62 -40.80 23.51
C ARG A 54 -6.16 -39.99 22.30
N VAL A 55 -6.06 -40.59 21.10
CA VAL A 55 -5.78 -39.86 19.86
C VAL A 55 -6.85 -38.81 19.59
N GLU A 56 -8.13 -39.17 19.67
CA GLU A 56 -9.22 -38.22 19.47
C GLU A 56 -9.18 -37.07 20.49
N ALA A 57 -8.92 -37.37 21.76
CA ALA A 57 -8.77 -36.37 22.81
C ALA A 57 -7.58 -35.43 22.54
N ALA A 58 -6.43 -35.98 22.11
CA ALA A 58 -5.25 -35.21 21.75
C ALA A 58 -5.52 -34.28 20.56
N ARG A 59 -6.18 -34.79 19.51
CA ARG A 59 -6.58 -33.99 18.33
C ARG A 59 -7.53 -32.85 18.71
N ARG A 60 -8.58 -33.13 19.50
CA ARG A 60 -9.52 -32.09 19.99
C ARG A 60 -8.81 -31.04 20.85
N LYS A 61 -7.85 -31.44 21.67
CA LYS A 61 -7.04 -30.51 22.49
C LYS A 61 -6.15 -29.64 21.61
N ALA A 62 -5.49 -30.23 20.61
CA ALA A 62 -4.65 -29.51 19.66
C ALA A 62 -5.46 -28.49 18.84
N GLU A 63 -6.65 -28.87 18.36
CA GLU A 63 -7.56 -27.98 17.64
C GLU A 63 -8.02 -26.79 18.51
N LYS A 64 -8.45 -27.05 19.75
CA LYS A 64 -8.80 -25.99 20.71
C LYS A 64 -7.64 -25.04 20.99
N ALA A 65 -6.41 -25.57 21.08
CA ALA A 65 -5.22 -24.75 21.27
C ALA A 65 -4.94 -23.87 20.03
N ARG A 66 -5.06 -24.43 18.82
CA ARG A 66 -4.92 -23.69 17.56
C ARG A 66 -5.96 -22.58 17.42
N GLU A 67 -7.22 -22.86 17.72
CA GLU A 67 -8.27 -21.84 17.63
C GLU A 67 -8.09 -20.73 18.68
N LYS A 68 -7.66 -21.09 19.90
CA LYS A 68 -7.31 -20.10 20.93
C LYS A 68 -6.16 -19.19 20.48
N GLU A 69 -5.12 -19.76 19.87
CA GLU A 69 -3.98 -19.00 19.35
C GLU A 69 -4.41 -18.11 18.17
N ARG A 70 -5.20 -18.64 17.23
CA ARG A 70 -5.77 -17.88 16.12
C ARG A 70 -6.57 -16.69 16.63
N ARG A 71 -7.44 -16.89 17.62
CA ARG A 71 -8.22 -15.82 18.24
C ARG A 71 -7.32 -14.77 18.91
N ARG A 72 -6.28 -15.20 19.64
CA ARG A 72 -5.29 -14.27 20.22
C ARG A 72 -4.60 -13.43 19.14
N GLN A 73 -4.21 -14.05 18.02
CA GLN A 73 -3.58 -13.34 16.90
C GLN A 73 -4.54 -12.36 16.23
N LEU A 74 -5.82 -12.72 16.08
CA LEU A 74 -6.84 -11.82 15.55
C LEU A 74 -7.13 -10.65 16.49
N ASP A 75 -7.20 -10.91 17.80
CA ASP A 75 -7.39 -9.86 18.80
C ASP A 75 -6.18 -8.91 18.83
N ALA A 76 -4.95 -9.43 18.69
CA ALA A 76 -3.74 -8.62 18.56
C ALA A 76 -3.74 -7.79 17.26
N LEU A 77 -4.05 -8.40 16.11
CA LEU A 77 -4.15 -7.69 14.83
C LEU A 77 -5.21 -6.59 14.88
N ARG A 78 -6.35 -6.85 15.52
CA ARG A 78 -7.39 -5.84 15.76
C ARG A 78 -6.86 -4.70 16.61
N ALA A 79 -6.19 -5.00 17.72
CA ALA A 79 -5.59 -3.98 18.57
C ALA A 79 -4.53 -3.15 17.81
N ASP A 80 -3.73 -3.77 16.94
CA ASP A 80 -2.75 -3.09 16.09
C ASP A 80 -3.42 -2.16 15.07
N ILE A 81 -4.56 -2.57 14.51
CA ILE A 81 -5.38 -1.73 13.62
C ILE A 81 -6.00 -0.56 14.41
N ASP A 82 -6.61 -0.85 15.56
CA ASP A 82 -7.29 0.15 16.40
C ASP A 82 -6.30 1.15 17.03
N ALA A 83 -5.07 0.73 17.33
CA ALA A 83 -4.00 1.59 17.87
C ALA A 83 -3.31 2.42 16.80
N ARG A 84 -3.50 2.09 15.51
CA ARG A 84 -2.93 2.86 14.42
C ARG A 84 -3.86 4.03 14.16
N ASP A 85 -3.47 5.20 14.68
CA ASP A 85 -4.13 6.44 14.31
C ASP A 85 -4.16 6.56 12.78
N ASP A 86 -5.36 6.63 12.22
CA ASP A 86 -5.53 6.91 10.82
C ASP A 86 -5.12 8.38 10.60
N ASP A 87 -3.93 8.56 10.02
CA ASP A 87 -3.39 9.88 9.70
C ASP A 87 -4.17 10.53 8.54
N VAL A 88 -5.36 10.03 8.18
CA VAL A 88 -6.30 10.65 7.22
C VAL A 88 -6.50 12.12 7.50
N THR A 89 -6.63 12.55 8.76
CA THR A 89 -6.76 13.99 9.08
C THR A 89 -5.53 14.75 8.60
N ARG A 90 -4.33 14.24 8.87
CA ARG A 90 -3.08 14.84 8.42
C ARG A 90 -2.91 14.80 6.91
N ILE A 91 -3.34 13.72 6.25
CA ILE A 91 -3.32 13.60 4.78
C ILE A 91 -4.25 14.65 4.16
N VAL A 92 -5.44 14.86 4.72
CA VAL A 92 -6.38 15.90 4.28
C VAL A 92 -5.77 17.30 4.48
N GLU A 93 -5.14 17.56 5.62
CA GLU A 93 -4.42 18.82 5.88
C GLU A 93 -3.27 19.04 4.89
N LEU A 94 -2.42 18.04 4.68
CA LEU A 94 -1.30 18.11 3.75
C LEU A 94 -1.76 18.33 2.31
N ARG A 95 -2.87 17.71 1.93
CA ARG A 95 -3.50 17.94 0.63
C ARG A 95 -3.98 19.39 0.49
N ALA A 96 -4.68 19.93 1.48
CA ALA A 96 -5.13 21.31 1.47
C ALA A 96 -3.94 22.30 1.39
N GLN A 97 -2.85 22.00 2.11
CA GLN A 97 -1.61 22.78 2.05
C GLN A 97 -0.97 22.73 0.65
N ALA A 98 -0.96 21.56 0.00
CA ALA A 98 -0.44 21.41 -1.35
C ALA A 98 -1.29 22.20 -2.37
N GLU A 99 -2.63 22.16 -2.26
CA GLU A 99 -3.54 22.93 -3.11
C GLU A 99 -3.30 24.44 -2.94
N GLN A 100 -3.23 24.94 -1.70
CA GLN A 100 -2.93 26.34 -1.41
C GLN A 100 -1.55 26.78 -1.93
N ALA A 101 -0.52 25.92 -1.81
CA ALA A 101 0.82 26.24 -2.30
C ALA A 101 0.85 26.33 -3.84
N VAL A 102 0.16 25.44 -4.54
CA VAL A 102 0.04 25.47 -6.01
C VAL A 102 -0.73 26.72 -6.46
N GLU A 103 -1.81 27.09 -5.77
CA GLU A 103 -2.57 28.31 -6.08
C GLU A 103 -1.73 29.57 -5.87
N ALA A 104 -1.02 29.68 -4.75
CA ALA A 104 -0.12 30.81 -4.49
C ALA A 104 1.00 30.93 -5.55
N PHE A 105 1.57 29.80 -5.99
CA PHE A 105 2.55 29.78 -7.08
C PHE A 105 1.95 30.25 -8.42
N ALA A 106 0.75 29.77 -8.76
CA ALA A 106 0.06 30.17 -9.98
C ALA A 106 -0.26 31.67 -9.98
N GLN A 107 -0.75 32.21 -8.86
CA GLN A 107 -1.02 33.63 -8.68
C GLN A 107 0.25 34.48 -8.88
N ALA A 108 1.38 34.08 -8.30
CA ALA A 108 2.66 34.78 -8.48
C ALA A 108 3.13 34.78 -9.96
N CYS A 109 2.90 33.68 -10.69
CA CYS A 109 3.16 33.62 -12.12
C CYS A 109 2.26 34.57 -12.91
N ASP A 110 0.97 34.64 -12.57
CA ASP A 110 -0.01 35.50 -13.24
C ASP A 110 0.26 36.98 -13.02
N ASP A 111 0.64 37.38 -11.81
CA ASP A 111 1.01 38.76 -11.50
C ASP A 111 2.25 39.20 -12.29
N ARG A 112 3.26 38.32 -12.36
CA ARG A 112 4.42 38.53 -13.22
C ARG A 112 4.03 38.65 -14.69
N ASN A 113 3.21 37.73 -15.20
CA ASN A 113 2.78 37.72 -16.60
C ASN A 113 1.98 38.99 -16.94
N ARG A 114 1.12 39.45 -16.03
CA ARG A 114 0.38 40.71 -16.15
C ARG A 114 1.31 41.90 -16.27
N TRP A 115 2.32 41.98 -15.40
CA TRP A 115 3.35 43.02 -15.47
C TRP A 115 4.10 43.01 -16.81
N ILE A 116 4.48 41.83 -17.33
CA ILE A 116 5.13 41.72 -18.65
C ILE A 116 4.22 42.25 -19.74
N ARG A 117 2.94 41.83 -19.80
CA ARG A 117 2.00 42.30 -20.83
C ARG A 117 1.73 43.80 -20.77
N GLN A 118 1.66 44.36 -19.56
CA GLN A 118 1.56 45.81 -19.38
C GLN A 118 2.82 46.52 -19.89
N THR A 119 3.99 45.98 -19.57
CA THR A 119 5.28 46.53 -20.02
C THR A 119 5.42 46.46 -21.55
N VAL A 120 5.04 45.34 -22.18
CA VAL A 120 5.02 45.21 -23.65
C VAL A 120 4.08 46.22 -24.29
N ARG A 121 2.88 46.45 -23.72
CA ARG A 121 1.96 47.49 -24.20
C ARG A 121 2.61 48.88 -24.14
N ARG A 122 3.20 49.23 -23.00
CA ARG A 122 3.90 50.52 -22.84
C ARG A 122 5.09 50.67 -23.80
N MET A 123 5.86 49.60 -24.04
CA MET A 123 6.95 49.61 -25.00
C MET A 123 6.46 49.86 -26.43
N LYS A 124 5.32 49.27 -26.81
CA LYS A 124 4.67 49.52 -28.11
C LYS A 124 4.19 50.97 -28.23
N GLU A 125 3.62 51.54 -27.17
CA GLU A 125 3.21 52.95 -27.13
C GLU A 125 4.39 53.93 -27.26
N LEU A 126 5.60 53.47 -26.97
CA LEU A 126 6.85 54.23 -27.08
C LEU A 126 7.65 53.87 -28.34
N ASP A 127 7.04 53.15 -29.30
CA ASP A 127 7.66 52.72 -30.56
C ASP A 127 8.95 51.88 -30.39
N VAL A 128 9.12 51.19 -29.25
CA VAL A 128 10.26 50.29 -29.04
C VAL A 128 10.12 49.10 -30.00
N PRO A 129 11.14 48.80 -30.84
CA PRO A 129 11.08 47.72 -31.82
C PRO A 129 10.91 46.35 -31.16
N ASN A 130 10.21 45.46 -31.87
CA ASN A 130 10.17 44.05 -31.50
C ASN A 130 11.57 43.45 -31.71
N GLY A 131 12.14 42.80 -30.71
CA GLY A 131 13.47 42.19 -30.76
C GLY A 131 13.65 41.13 -31.84
N GLN A 132 12.57 40.57 -32.38
CA GLN A 132 12.62 39.64 -33.51
C GLN A 132 12.76 40.33 -34.87
N ALA A 133 12.51 41.63 -34.96
CA ALA A 133 12.59 42.40 -36.21
C ALA A 133 14.04 42.74 -36.61
N GLY A 134 15.03 42.39 -35.79
CA GLY A 134 16.45 42.65 -36.06
C GLY A 134 16.90 44.09 -35.75
N GLU A 135 15.95 45.02 -35.62
CA GLU A 135 16.18 46.39 -35.17
C GLU A 135 16.25 46.44 -33.64
N ARG A 136 17.19 47.23 -33.09
CA ARG A 136 17.38 47.38 -31.64
C ARG A 136 17.18 48.83 -31.24
N ASP A 137 16.45 49.03 -30.15
CA ASP A 137 16.33 50.35 -29.55
C ASP A 137 17.70 50.81 -28.99
N PRO A 138 18.11 52.07 -29.19
CA PRO A 138 19.36 52.60 -28.64
C PRO A 138 19.46 52.51 -27.11
N SER A 139 18.33 52.52 -26.39
CA SER A 139 18.31 52.34 -24.94
C SER A 139 18.57 50.90 -24.49
N GLY A 140 18.66 49.95 -25.43
CA GLY A 140 18.79 48.53 -25.16
C GLY A 140 17.49 47.86 -24.73
N LEU A 141 16.36 48.57 -24.76
CA LEU A 141 15.04 48.00 -24.51
C LEU A 141 14.55 47.19 -25.70
N GLY A 142 13.75 46.17 -25.42
CA GLY A 142 12.95 45.52 -26.43
C GLY A 142 11.96 44.52 -25.87
N TRP A 143 11.08 44.05 -26.74
CA TRP A 143 10.06 43.07 -26.41
C TRP A 143 9.96 41.99 -27.47
N VAL A 144 9.38 40.86 -27.10
CA VAL A 144 9.07 39.75 -28.02
C VAL A 144 7.67 39.23 -27.71
N ALA A 145 6.91 38.92 -28.76
CA ALA A 145 5.68 38.16 -28.67
C ALA A 145 5.85 36.88 -29.50
N SER A 146 5.58 35.73 -28.90
CA SER A 146 5.74 34.42 -29.55
C SER A 146 4.59 33.50 -29.18
N ALA A 147 4.49 32.36 -29.89
CA ALA A 147 3.55 31.30 -29.52
C ALA A 147 3.75 30.79 -28.09
N THR A 148 4.93 30.98 -27.49
CA THR A 148 5.23 30.54 -26.13
C THR A 148 4.94 31.57 -25.05
N GLY A 149 4.68 32.82 -25.44
CA GLY A 149 4.37 33.93 -24.55
C GLY A 149 5.13 35.19 -24.91
N ASN A 150 4.92 36.22 -24.09
CA ASN A 150 5.62 37.50 -24.21
C ASN A 150 6.93 37.51 -23.42
N GLY A 151 7.84 38.40 -23.82
CA GLY A 151 9.03 38.73 -23.07
C GLY A 151 9.41 40.19 -23.23
N VAL A 152 10.06 40.73 -22.22
CA VAL A 152 10.67 42.06 -22.24
C VAL A 152 12.14 41.91 -21.89
N PHE A 153 13.00 42.74 -22.46
CA PHE A 153 14.42 42.70 -22.20
C PHE A 153 15.03 44.10 -22.18
N THR A 154 16.16 44.17 -21.49
CA THR A 154 17.12 45.26 -21.43
C THR A 154 18.43 44.77 -22.03
N SER A 155 19.45 45.63 -22.09
CA SER A 155 20.81 45.23 -22.46
C SER A 155 21.39 44.13 -21.57
N GLU A 156 20.97 44.07 -20.30
CA GLU A 156 21.56 43.18 -19.30
C GLU A 156 20.69 41.96 -18.96
N ARG A 157 19.38 42.06 -19.15
CA ARG A 157 18.43 41.07 -18.64
C ARG A 157 17.20 40.91 -19.52
N GLY A 158 16.79 39.67 -19.71
CA GLY A 158 15.49 39.29 -20.26
C GLY A 158 14.55 38.72 -19.19
N VAL A 159 13.27 39.05 -19.31
CA VAL A 159 12.20 38.51 -18.48
C VAL A 159 11.09 37.99 -19.40
N LYS A 160 10.77 36.70 -19.26
CA LYS A 160 9.73 36.01 -20.04
C LYS A 160 8.54 35.64 -19.16
N GLU A 161 7.38 35.53 -19.79
CA GLU A 161 6.18 34.95 -19.18
C GLU A 161 6.46 33.52 -18.71
N ILE A 162 5.82 33.13 -17.61
CA ILE A 162 5.93 31.82 -16.99
C ILE A 162 4.65 31.03 -17.28
N ARG A 163 4.82 29.80 -17.75
CA ARG A 163 3.71 28.84 -17.93
C ARG A 163 3.50 28.06 -16.64
N ALA A 164 2.72 28.62 -15.71
CA ALA A 164 2.50 28.03 -14.37
C ALA A 164 2.13 26.54 -14.44
N GLY A 165 1.18 26.17 -15.30
CA GLY A 165 0.75 24.78 -15.46
C GLY A 165 1.87 23.80 -15.87
N ALA A 166 2.82 24.23 -16.70
CA ALA A 166 3.95 23.38 -17.10
C ALA A 166 4.90 23.12 -15.92
N HIS A 167 5.16 24.14 -15.09
CA HIS A 167 5.98 23.99 -13.89
C HIS A 167 5.30 23.15 -12.81
N VAL A 168 3.98 23.34 -12.60
CA VAL A 168 3.21 22.50 -11.68
C VAL A 168 3.24 21.04 -12.13
N ALA A 169 3.05 20.78 -13.43
CA ALA A 169 3.12 19.43 -13.99
C ALA A 169 4.50 18.78 -13.78
N ASP A 170 5.58 19.52 -14.00
CA ASP A 170 6.96 19.07 -13.74
C ASP A 170 7.18 18.73 -12.26
N ILE A 171 6.75 19.60 -11.33
CA ILE A 171 6.83 19.34 -9.87
C ILE A 171 6.08 18.06 -9.49
N VAL A 172 4.84 17.90 -9.97
CA VAL A 172 4.03 16.70 -9.71
C VAL A 172 4.74 15.45 -10.23
N HIS A 173 5.30 15.51 -11.44
CA HIS A 173 6.04 14.39 -12.02
C HIS A 173 7.28 14.02 -11.19
N GLN A 174 8.05 15.02 -10.75
CA GLN A 174 9.24 14.82 -9.91
C GLN A 174 8.91 14.26 -8.52
N VAL A 175 7.80 14.70 -7.91
CA VAL A 175 7.31 14.14 -6.64
C VAL A 175 6.89 12.69 -6.85
N ALA A 176 6.07 12.41 -7.87
CA ALA A 176 5.60 11.06 -8.15
C ALA A 176 6.76 10.09 -8.43
N ALA A 177 7.75 10.50 -9.23
CA ALA A 177 8.94 9.69 -9.51
C ALA A 177 9.71 9.27 -8.25
N ARG A 178 9.73 10.11 -7.20
CA ARG A 178 10.38 9.80 -5.92
C ARG A 178 9.56 8.86 -5.02
N HIS A 179 8.25 8.74 -5.25
CA HIS A 179 7.33 8.02 -4.37
C HIS A 179 6.64 6.82 -5.04
N GLY A 180 7.31 6.16 -6.01
CA GLY A 180 6.80 4.95 -6.66
C GLY A 180 6.21 5.16 -8.06
N GLY A 181 6.37 6.36 -8.62
CA GLY A 181 6.00 6.70 -9.98
C GLY A 181 4.53 7.07 -10.15
N LEU A 182 4.22 7.73 -11.27
CA LEU A 182 2.86 7.69 -11.81
C LEU A 182 2.63 6.29 -12.41
N PRO A 183 1.43 5.71 -12.29
CA PRO A 183 1.12 4.42 -12.90
C PRO A 183 1.56 4.39 -14.38
N VAL A 184 2.42 3.43 -14.71
CA VAL A 184 2.98 3.29 -16.06
C VAL A 184 1.82 2.99 -17.02
N GLY A 185 1.52 3.91 -17.94
CA GLY A 185 0.52 3.71 -19.00
C GLY A 185 -0.60 4.74 -19.14
N GLY A 186 -0.61 5.84 -18.37
CA GLY A 186 -1.66 6.87 -18.48
C GLY A 186 -1.14 8.18 -19.07
N THR A 187 -1.40 8.44 -20.35
CA THR A 187 -1.33 9.79 -20.93
C THR A 187 -2.34 10.78 -20.35
N ASP A 188 -3.13 10.36 -19.36
CA ASP A 188 -4.18 11.19 -18.82
C ASP A 188 -4.23 11.12 -17.29
N LEU A 189 -3.49 12.05 -16.66
CA LEU A 189 -3.59 12.34 -15.23
C LEU A 189 -5.07 12.56 -14.82
N HIS A 190 -5.88 13.11 -15.72
CA HIS A 190 -7.32 13.30 -15.55
C HIS A 190 -8.06 11.96 -15.43
N THR A 191 -7.78 10.98 -16.28
CA THR A 191 -8.35 9.62 -16.16
C THR A 191 -7.99 8.94 -14.85
N LEU A 192 -6.76 9.13 -14.34
CA LEU A 192 -6.34 8.59 -13.03
C LEU A 192 -7.07 9.26 -11.87
N VAL A 193 -7.23 10.59 -11.91
CA VAL A 193 -7.99 11.35 -10.90
C VAL A 193 -9.45 10.89 -10.83
N HIS A 194 -10.08 10.56 -11.96
CA HIS A 194 -11.49 10.13 -11.96
C HIS A 194 -11.73 8.64 -11.68
N ARG A 195 -10.74 7.76 -11.89
CA ARG A 195 -10.87 6.31 -11.65
C ARG A 195 -10.39 5.85 -10.27
N VAL A 196 -9.36 6.48 -9.72
CA VAL A 196 -8.67 6.02 -8.49
C VAL A 196 -9.08 6.86 -7.27
N ALA A 197 -9.63 8.07 -7.47
CA ALA A 197 -10.19 8.82 -6.36
C ALA A 197 -11.38 8.03 -5.81
N VAL A 198 -11.13 7.33 -4.70
CA VAL A 198 -12.12 7.22 -3.63
C VAL A 198 -12.65 8.65 -3.45
N PRO A 199 -13.89 8.97 -3.86
CA PRO A 199 -14.36 10.35 -3.86
C PRO A 199 -14.07 10.97 -2.50
N ALA A 200 -13.58 12.21 -2.45
CA ALA A 200 -13.19 12.86 -1.19
C ALA A 200 -14.28 12.75 -0.10
N ARG A 201 -15.55 12.62 -0.50
CA ARG A 201 -16.68 12.27 0.37
C ARG A 201 -16.51 10.99 1.19
N LEU A 202 -15.85 9.95 0.69
CA LEU A 202 -15.62 8.70 1.41
C LEU A 202 -14.52 8.83 2.49
N LEU A 203 -13.58 9.77 2.36
CA LEU A 203 -12.64 10.10 3.44
C LEU A 203 -13.34 10.82 4.61
N GLU A 204 -14.47 11.50 4.35
CA GLU A 204 -15.27 12.15 5.40
C GLU A 204 -16.19 11.17 6.16
N VAL A 205 -16.54 10.02 5.57
CA VAL A 205 -17.44 9.03 6.19
C VAL A 205 -16.74 8.25 7.33
N ASN A 206 -15.41 8.17 7.34
CA ASN A 206 -14.64 7.52 8.42
C ASN A 206 -14.40 8.43 9.65
N ARG A 207 -15.09 9.57 9.77
CA ARG A 207 -15.01 10.48 10.94
C ARG A 207 -16.02 10.18 12.06
N GLY A 208 -16.81 9.12 11.95
CA GLY A 208 -17.80 8.70 12.97
C GLY A 208 -17.41 7.39 13.62
#